data_AF-A0A6P1AN81-F1
#
_entry.id   AF-A0A6P1AN81-F1
#
_cell.length_a   1.000
_cell.length_b   1.000
_cell.length_c   1.000
_cell.angle_alpha   90.00
_cell.angle_beta   90.00
_cell.angle_gamma   90.00
#
_symmetry.space_group_name_H-M   'P 1'
#
loop_
_entity.id
_entity.type
_entity.pdbx_description
1 polymer ?
#
loop_
_entity_poly.entity_id
_entity_poly.type
_entity_poly.pdbx_seq_one_letter_code
_entity_poly.pdbx_strand_id
1 'polypeptide(L)' 'MGKQAKLKQQRREAKAKPSSESPKPKYDSTQFVKQLERQGYQLKKGKPSPELPDSKPKPSL' A
#
# COMPACT_ATOMS: atom_id res chain seq x y z
N MET A 1 -5.25 -36.28 -25.55
CA MET A 1 -6.19 -35.18 -25.20
C MET A 1 -5.57 -33.84 -25.62
N GLY A 2 -6.27 -33.05 -26.44
CA GLY A 2 -5.74 -31.80 -26.99
C GLY A 2 -5.47 -30.70 -25.96
N LYS A 3 -4.59 -29.75 -26.29
CA LYS A 3 -4.21 -28.62 -25.42
C LYS A 3 -5.42 -27.82 -24.90
N GLN A 4 -6.45 -27.67 -25.73
CA GLN A 4 -7.70 -26.98 -25.39
C GLN A 4 -8.52 -27.70 -24.32
N ALA A 5 -8.52 -29.04 -24.33
CA ALA A 5 -9.24 -29.84 -23.32
C ALA A 5 -8.61 -29.69 -21.93
N LYS A 6 -7.27 -29.68 -21.86
CA LYS A 6 -6.53 -29.43 -20.62
C LYS A 6 -6.82 -28.04 -20.05
N LEU A 7 -6.84 -27.02 -20.89
CA LEU A 7 -7.15 -25.65 -20.47
C LEU A 7 -8.58 -25.51 -19.92
N LYS A 8 -9.56 -26.19 -20.55
CA LYS A 8 -10.95 -26.22 -20.10
C LYS A 8 -11.09 -26.89 -18.73
N GLN A 9 -10.33 -27.96 -18.49
CA GLN A 9 -10.30 -28.65 -17.20
C GLN A 9 -9.70 -27.77 -16.09
N GLN A 10 -8.54 -27.15 -16.34
CA GLN A 10 -7.89 -26.23 -15.39
C GLN A 10 -8.80 -25.06 -15.00
N ARG A 11 -9.52 -24.46 -15.97
CA ARG A 11 -10.48 -23.38 -15.69
C ARG A 11 -11.66 -23.82 -14.83
N ARG A 12 -12.10 -25.08 -14.95
CA ARG A 12 -13.17 -25.64 -14.09
C ARG A 12 -12.66 -25.90 -12.68
N GLU A 13 -11.45 -26.46 -12.55
CA GLU A 13 -10.81 -26.72 -11.26
C GLU A 13 -10.53 -25.42 -10.48
N ALA A 14 -10.10 -24.36 -11.18
CA ALA A 14 -9.87 -23.03 -10.60
C ALA A 14 -11.16 -22.29 -10.20
N LYS A 15 -12.31 -22.63 -10.79
CA LYS A 15 -13.63 -22.09 -10.38
C LYS A 15 -14.25 -22.89 -9.23
N ALA A 16 -14.00 -24.20 -9.18
CA ALA A 16 -14.53 -25.09 -8.16
C ALA A 16 -13.82 -24.95 -6.82
N LYS A 17 -12.55 -24.52 -6.83
CA LYS A 17 -11.85 -24.08 -5.62
C LYS A 17 -11.96 -22.57 -5.54
N PRO A 18 -12.79 -21.97 -4.65
CA PRO A 18 -12.58 -20.57 -4.33
C PRO A 18 -11.10 -20.46 -3.96
N SER A 19 -10.37 -19.58 -4.65
CA SER A 19 -9.00 -19.22 -4.30
C SER A 19 -8.95 -19.19 -2.78
N SER A 20 -8.25 -20.14 -2.16
CA SER A 20 -8.13 -20.16 -0.70
C SER A 20 -7.70 -18.74 -0.34
N GLU A 21 -8.52 -18.03 0.43
CA GLU A 21 -8.21 -16.68 0.86
C GLU A 21 -6.75 -16.70 1.27
N SER A 22 -5.89 -16.03 0.50
CA SER A 22 -4.52 -15.83 0.90
C SER A 22 -4.61 -15.28 2.32
N PRO A 23 -3.92 -15.88 3.30
CA PRO A 23 -4.14 -15.54 4.70
C PRO A 23 -3.96 -14.03 4.80
N LYS A 24 -5.07 -13.33 5.02
CA LYS A 24 -5.04 -11.88 5.20
C LYS A 24 -4.12 -11.70 6.39
N PRO A 25 -2.96 -11.07 6.21
CA PRO A 25 -2.06 -10.95 7.32
C PRO A 25 -2.80 -10.18 8.41
N LYS A 26 -2.84 -10.74 9.62
CA LYS A 26 -3.41 -10.08 10.81
C LYS A 26 -2.51 -8.91 11.20
N TYR A 27 -2.42 -7.91 10.34
CA TYR A 27 -1.81 -6.64 10.69
C TYR A 27 -2.86 -5.81 11.42
N ASP A 28 -2.54 -5.50 12.67
CA ASP A 28 -3.21 -4.43 13.40
C ASP A 28 -2.97 -3.14 12.61
N SER A 29 -4.05 -2.51 12.15
CA SER A 29 -4.01 -1.28 11.34
C SER A 29 -3.31 -0.12 12.04
N THR A 30 -3.09 -0.21 13.35
CA THR A 30 -2.36 0.77 14.15
C THR A 30 -0.84 0.57 14.16
N GLN A 31 -0.31 -0.54 13.62
CA GLN A 31 1.15 -0.77 13.61
C GLN A 31 1.91 0.30 12.82
N PHE A 32 1.33 0.76 11.71
CA PHE A 32 1.88 1.85 10.92
C PHE A 32 2.02 3.14 11.73
N VAL A 33 0.98 3.51 12.47
CA VAL A 33 0.95 4.70 13.34
C VAL A 33 2.03 4.59 14.43
N LYS A 34 2.13 3.43 15.09
CA LYS A 34 3.14 3.16 16.12
C LYS A 34 4.57 3.28 15.57
N GLN A 35 4.80 2.86 14.32
CA GLN A 35 6.11 2.95 13.69
C GLN A 35 6.50 4.40 13.40
N LEU A 36 5.56 5.23 12.93
CA LEU A 36 5.78 6.66 12.71
C LEU A 36 6.08 7.40 14.02
N GLU A 37 5.36 7.08 15.10
CA GLU A 37 5.62 7.68 16.41
C GLU A 37 7.02 7.35 16.94
N ARG A 38 7.51 6.11 16.71
CA ARG A 38 8.89 5.70 17.05
C ARG A 38 9.95 6.45 16.26
N GLN A 39 9.64 6.89 15.05
CA GLN A 39 10.52 7.72 14.23
C GLN A 39 10.48 9.20 14.64
N GLY A 40 9.68 9.56 15.65
CA GLY A 40 9.58 10.92 16.19
C GLY A 40 8.46 11.76 15.55
N TYR A 41 7.64 11.19 14.67
CA TYR A 41 6.48 11.89 14.10
C TYR A 41 5.36 11.98 15.15
N GLN A 42 4.84 13.19 15.36
CA GLN A 42 3.74 13.44 16.30
C GLN A 42 2.46 13.72 15.52
N LEU A 43 1.66 12.67 15.26
CA LEU A 43 0.43 12.76 14.47
C LEU A 43 -0.69 13.55 15.17
N LYS A 44 -0.66 13.62 16.51
CA LYS A 44 -1.67 14.33 17.31
C LYS A 44 -1.43 15.84 17.42
N LYS A 45 -0.28 16.34 16.94
CA LYS A 45 0.05 17.76 16.95
C LYS A 45 0.19 18.23 15.52
N GLY A 46 -0.85 18.86 14.99
CA GLY A 46 -0.75 19.56 13.72
C GLY A 46 0.29 20.66 13.85
N LYS A 47 1.46 20.49 13.22
CA LYS A 47 2.43 21.58 13.10
C LYS A 47 1.96 22.50 11.98
N PRO A 48 2.02 23.83 12.18
CA PRO A 48 1.79 24.75 11.08
C PRO A 48 2.81 24.46 9.97
N SER A 49 2.40 24.66 8.72
CA SER A 49 3.32 24.62 7.58
C SER A 49 4.47 25.60 7.83
N PRO A 50 5.72 25.25 7.48
CA PRO A 50 6.81 26.20 7.52
C PRO A 50 6.47 27.43 6.67
N GLU A 51 7.00 28.58 7.10
CA GLU A 51 6.90 29.84 6.37
C GLU A 51 7.62 29.70 5.02
N LEU A 52 6.98 30.20 3.97
CA LEU A 52 7.59 30.20 2.64
C LEU A 52 8.77 31.19 2.65
N PRO A 53 9.89 30.88 1.98
CA PRO A 53 10.99 31.83 1.88
C PRO A 53 10.53 33.10 1.16
N ASP A 54 10.79 34.27 1.77
CA ASP A 54 10.40 35.59 1.25
C ASP A 54 11.06 35.97 -0.08
N SER A 55 12.06 35.20 -0.52
CA SER A 55 12.85 35.53 -1.69
C SER A 55 12.40 34.73 -2.91
N LYS A 56 11.72 35.41 -3.84
CA LYS A 56 11.70 34.97 -5.24
C LYS A 56 13.16 34.87 -5.69
N PRO A 57 13.67 33.69 -6.08
CA PRO A 57 15.05 33.58 -6.54
C PRO A 57 15.24 34.57 -7.69
N LYS A 58 16.17 35.52 -7.52
CA LYS A 58 16.57 36.42 -8.61
C LYS A 58 17.18 35.54 -9.70
N PRO A 59 16.69 35.59 -10.94
CA PRO A 59 17.34 34.88 -12.03
C PRO A 59 18.76 35.42 -12.18
N SER A 60 19.75 34.54 -12.09
CA SER A 60 21.13 34.85 -12.49
C SER A 60 21.21 34.76 -14.01
N LEU A 61 21.58 35.86 -14.65
CA LEU A 61 21.96 35.93 -16.07
C LEU A 61 23.40 35.45 -16.25
#